data_AF-A0A674IV61-F1
#
_entry.id   AF-A0A674IV61-F1
#
_cell.length_a   1.000
_cell.length_b   1.000
_cell.length_c   1.000
_cell.angle_alpha   90.00
_cell.angle_beta   90.00
_cell.angle_gamma   90.00
#
_symmetry.space_group_name_H-M   'P 1'
#
loop_
_entity.id
_entity.type
_entity.pdbx_description
1 polymer ?
#
loop_
_entity_poly.entity_id
_entity_poly.type
_entity_poly.pdbx_seq_one_letter_code
_entity_poly.pdbx_strand_id
1 'polypeptide(L)'
;VEDVALHFTCLMDRLNEQRLFQPDLCDVDIVLVQQKSIFPAHKGVLAAYSQFFHSLFTQNKQLQRVELSLEALTSQGLQQILNFIYTSKLLVNACNVQDVLNAAAVISGLEGTSGGHLVQPPAQMLLKGLIMRIKGLA
;
A
#
# COMPACT_ATOMS: atom_id res chain seq x y z
N VAL A 1 13.72 -8.09 24.36
CA VAL A 1 12.87 -8.57 23.24
C VAL A 1 11.62 -7.72 23.08
N GLU A 2 11.01 -7.20 24.16
CA GLU A 2 9.92 -6.19 24.10
C GLU A 2 10.31 -4.86 23.44
N ASP A 3 11.56 -4.44 23.59
CA ASP A 3 12.07 -3.15 23.09
C ASP A 3 12.03 -3.03 21.54
N VAL A 4 12.21 -4.15 20.83
CA VAL A 4 12.29 -4.16 19.35
C VAL A 4 10.92 -3.96 18.71
N ALA A 5 9.88 -4.61 19.24
CA ALA A 5 8.52 -4.46 18.74
C ALA A 5 7.99 -3.05 18.99
N LEU A 6 8.25 -2.51 20.19
CA LEU A 6 7.89 -1.13 20.54
C LEU A 6 8.60 -0.12 19.63
N HIS A 7 9.90 -0.31 19.40
CA HIS A 7 10.67 0.57 18.51
C HIS A 7 10.09 0.61 17.09
N PHE A 8 9.74 -0.55 16.52
CA PHE A 8 9.12 -0.62 15.20
C PHE A 8 7.76 0.08 15.16
N THR A 9 6.91 -0.15 16.17
CA THR A 9 5.59 0.50 16.27
C THR A 9 5.73 2.02 16.34
N CYS A 10 6.59 2.54 17.22
CA CYS A 10 6.80 3.99 17.32
C CYS A 10 7.33 4.60 16.01
N LEU A 11 8.25 3.92 15.33
CA LEU A 11 8.77 4.39 14.04
C LEU A 11 7.68 4.44 12.98
N MET A 12 6.90 3.37 12.85
CA MET A 12 5.81 3.29 11.86
C MET A 12 4.68 4.28 12.17
N ASP A 13 4.36 4.49 13.45
CA ASP A 13 3.41 5.52 13.87
C ASP A 13 3.88 6.92 13.45
N ARG A 14 5.17 7.23 13.63
CA ARG A 14 5.73 8.52 13.20
C ARG A 14 5.72 8.67 11.67
N LEU A 15 6.03 7.63 10.91
CA LEU A 15 5.91 7.64 9.45
C LEU A 15 4.45 7.83 9.00
N ASN A 16 3.49 7.27 9.74
CA ASN A 16 2.07 7.46 9.46
C ASN A 16 1.62 8.91 9.76
N GLU A 17 2.09 9.50 10.86
CA GLU A 17 1.85 10.92 11.17
C GLU A 17 2.42 11.84 10.10
N GLN A 18 3.63 11.56 9.60
CA GLN A 18 4.21 12.32 8.50
C GLN A 18 3.32 12.27 7.26
N ARG A 19 2.88 11.07 6.89
CA ARG A 19 1.98 10.85 5.75
C ARG A 19 0.66 11.63 5.86
N LEU A 20 0.09 11.71 7.06
CA LEU A 20 -1.24 12.30 7.28
C LEU A 20 -1.20 13.82 7.50
N PHE A 21 -0.14 14.33 8.13
CA PHE A 21 -0.12 15.70 8.65
C PHE A 21 1.12 16.52 8.24
N GLN A 22 2.14 15.90 7.65
CA GLN A 22 3.39 16.56 7.24
C GLN A 22 3.78 16.13 5.82
N PRO A 23 2.96 16.46 4.80
CA PRO A 23 3.16 16.01 3.42
C PRO A 23 4.51 16.43 2.83
N ASP A 24 5.13 17.50 3.33
CA ASP A 24 6.47 17.95 2.91
C ASP A 24 7.59 16.94 3.25
N LEU A 25 7.32 15.96 4.13
CA LEU A 25 8.24 14.86 4.46
C LEU A 25 7.97 13.60 3.62
N CYS A 26 6.92 13.59 2.81
CA CYS A 26 6.65 12.56 1.83
C CYS A 26 7.36 12.87 0.51
N ASP A 27 7.88 11.86 -0.16
CA ASP A 27 8.67 11.98 -1.40
C ASP A 27 7.93 11.42 -2.63
N VAL A 28 6.65 11.09 -2.49
CA VAL A 28 5.76 10.71 -3.60
C VAL A 28 4.28 10.96 -3.26
N ASP A 29 3.54 11.43 -4.26
CA ASP A 29 2.08 11.48 -4.26
C ASP A 29 1.49 10.33 -5.08
N ILE A 30 0.58 9.54 -4.49
CA ILE A 30 -0.30 8.64 -5.25
C ILE A 30 -1.58 9.40 -5.59
N VAL A 31 -1.88 9.52 -6.88
CA VAL A 31 -3.03 10.28 -7.38
C VAL A 31 -4.02 9.34 -8.03
N LEU A 32 -5.25 9.28 -7.52
CA LEU A 32 -6.36 8.63 -8.21
C LEU A 32 -7.00 9.64 -9.14
N VAL A 33 -6.69 9.54 -10.43
CA VAL A 33 -7.03 10.58 -11.43
C VAL A 33 -8.54 10.80 -11.51
N GLN A 34 -9.32 9.72 -11.51
CA GLN A 34 -10.78 9.79 -11.65
C GLN A 34 -11.47 10.42 -10.42
N GLN A 35 -10.97 10.12 -9.22
CA GLN A 35 -11.53 10.62 -7.96
C GLN A 35 -10.88 11.93 -7.51
N LYS A 36 -9.85 12.41 -8.23
CA LYS A 36 -9.07 13.61 -7.91
C LYS A 36 -8.53 13.62 -6.48
N SER A 37 -8.27 12.44 -5.92
CA SER A 37 -7.73 12.28 -4.57
C SER A 37 -6.22 12.09 -4.61
N ILE A 38 -5.52 12.74 -3.70
CA ILE A 38 -4.06 12.70 -3.57
C ILE A 38 -3.71 12.08 -2.23
N PHE A 39 -2.75 11.15 -2.25
CA PHE A 39 -2.25 10.47 -1.07
C PHE A 39 -0.73 10.65 -1.01
N PRO A 40 -0.23 11.57 -0.16
CA PRO A 40 1.19 11.63 0.16
C PRO A 40 1.66 10.30 0.73
N ALA A 41 2.89 9.90 0.42
CA ALA A 41 3.50 8.68 0.94
C ALA A 41 5.04 8.71 0.85
N HIS A 42 5.68 7.74 1.48
CA HIS A 42 7.12 7.52 1.40
C HIS A 42 7.43 6.38 0.42
N LYS A 43 8.26 6.64 -0.59
CA LYS A 43 8.72 5.63 -1.57
C LYS A 43 9.35 4.43 -0.90
N GLY A 44 10.19 4.66 0.11
CA GLY A 44 10.88 3.59 0.84
C GLY A 44 9.91 2.64 1.53
N VAL A 45 8.87 3.16 2.16
CA VAL A 45 7.82 2.35 2.84
C VAL A 45 7.02 1.55 1.80
N LEU A 46 6.59 2.20 0.72
CA LEU A 46 5.83 1.54 -0.35
C LEU A 46 6.66 0.46 -1.06
N ALA A 47 7.93 0.72 -1.35
CA ALA A 47 8.84 -0.22 -2.00
C ALA A 47 9.20 -1.41 -1.11
N ALA A 48 9.40 -1.19 0.20
CA ALA A 48 9.62 -2.28 1.15
C ALA A 48 8.41 -3.23 1.23
N TYR A 49 7.22 -2.69 0.98
CA TYR A 49 5.97 -3.43 1.06
C TYR A 49 5.53 -4.09 -0.25
N SER A 50 5.70 -3.41 -1.39
CA SER A 50 5.17 -3.83 -2.68
C SER A 50 6.26 -3.86 -3.75
N GLN A 51 6.38 -5.01 -4.41
CA GLN A 51 7.28 -5.16 -5.55
C GLN A 51 6.91 -4.23 -6.72
N PHE A 52 5.62 -3.91 -6.90
CA PHE A 52 5.19 -2.95 -7.92
C PHE A 52 5.83 -1.59 -7.69
N PHE A 53 5.72 -1.06 -6.46
CA PHE A 53 6.33 0.22 -6.09
C PHE A 53 7.85 0.15 -6.08
N HIS A 54 8.43 -0.97 -5.61
CA HIS A 54 9.88 -1.18 -5.66
C HIS A 54 10.41 -1.06 -7.10
N SER A 55 9.84 -1.82 -8.04
CA SER A 55 10.25 -1.79 -9.45
C SER A 55 10.03 -0.39 -10.06
N LEU A 56 8.88 0.23 -9.80
CA LEU A 56 8.54 1.56 -10.31
C LEU A 56 9.55 2.63 -9.88
N PHE A 57 9.86 2.70 -8.58
CA PHE A 57 10.77 3.71 -8.04
C PHE A 57 12.25 3.42 -8.33
N THR A 58 12.62 2.15 -8.52
CA THR A 58 13.97 1.78 -8.96
C THR A 58 14.24 2.24 -10.39
N GLN A 59 13.25 2.08 -11.28
CA GLN A 59 13.34 2.51 -12.68
C GLN A 59 13.23 4.05 -12.80
N ASN A 60 12.44 4.69 -11.95
CA ASN A 60 12.14 6.12 -12.01
C ASN A 60 12.43 6.83 -10.68
N LYS A 61 13.71 7.02 -10.33
CA LYS A 61 14.12 7.56 -9.02
C LYS A 61 13.56 8.96 -8.72
N GLN A 62 13.45 9.80 -9.75
CA GLN A 62 12.96 11.18 -9.66
C GLN A 62 11.42 11.28 -9.68
N LEU A 63 10.69 10.16 -9.77
CA LEU A 63 9.23 10.17 -9.87
C LEU A 63 8.61 10.68 -8.56
N GLN A 64 8.02 11.87 -8.56
CA GLN A 64 7.35 12.45 -7.38
C GLN A 64 5.83 12.22 -7.37
N ARG A 65 5.28 11.66 -8.45
CA ARG A 65 3.85 11.43 -8.60
C ARG A 65 3.59 10.10 -9.30
N VAL A 66 2.68 9.30 -8.75
CA VAL A 66 2.18 8.05 -9.33
C VAL A 66 0.69 8.24 -9.63
N GLU A 67 0.34 8.30 -10.90
CA GLU A 67 -1.05 8.44 -11.33
C GLU A 67 -1.66 7.05 -11.58
N LEU A 68 -2.77 6.76 -10.91
CA LEU A 68 -3.54 5.53 -11.07
C LEU A 68 -4.93 5.90 -11.62
N SER A 69 -5.27 5.34 -12.77
CA SER A 69 -6.50 5.63 -13.52
C SER A 69 -7.45 4.43 -13.62
N LEU A 70 -7.27 3.43 -12.77
CA LEU A 70 -8.09 2.21 -12.73
C LEU A 70 -9.47 2.49 -12.12
N GLU A 71 -10.53 2.26 -12.89
CA GLU A 71 -11.93 2.47 -12.45
C GLU A 71 -12.30 1.67 -11.20
N ALA A 72 -11.76 0.45 -11.08
CA ALA A 72 -11.99 -0.43 -9.94
C ALA A 72 -11.30 0.04 -8.64
N LEU A 73 -10.39 1.02 -8.71
CA LEU A 73 -9.63 1.52 -7.58
C LEU A 73 -10.32 2.75 -6.99
N THR A 74 -10.76 2.63 -5.73
CA THR A 74 -11.41 3.73 -5.00
C THR A 74 -10.51 4.35 -3.95
N SER A 75 -10.71 5.64 -3.65
CA SER A 75 -10.02 6.35 -2.57
C SER A 75 -10.16 5.62 -1.24
N GLN A 76 -11.34 5.04 -0.99
CA GLN A 76 -11.62 4.29 0.22
C GLN A 76 -10.84 2.96 0.27
N GLY A 77 -10.77 2.22 -0.85
CA GLY A 77 -9.96 1.01 -0.95
C GLY A 77 -8.47 1.31 -0.75
N LEU A 78 -7.93 2.30 -1.49
CA LEU A 78 -6.53 2.70 -1.41
C LEU A 78 -6.16 3.18 0.00
N GLN A 79 -7.00 3.99 0.64
CA GLN A 79 -6.77 4.46 2.00
C GLN A 79 -6.64 3.29 2.99
N GLN A 80 -7.47 2.25 2.87
CA GLN A 80 -7.37 1.07 3.74
C GLN A 80 -6.05 0.32 3.53
N ILE A 81 -5.59 0.19 2.28
CA ILE A 81 -4.29 -0.43 2.00
C ILE A 81 -3.15 0.40 2.56
N LEU A 82 -3.16 1.72 2.38
CA LEU A 82 -2.15 2.60 2.99
C LEU A 82 -2.19 2.54 4.52
N ASN A 83 -3.38 2.54 5.13
CA ASN A 83 -3.50 2.38 6.57
C ASN A 83 -2.89 1.06 7.03
N PHE A 84 -3.14 -0.04 6.32
CA PHE A 84 -2.55 -1.32 6.65
C PHE A 84 -1.03 -1.33 6.50
N ILE A 85 -0.47 -0.75 5.42
CA ILE A 85 0.98 -0.62 5.22
C ILE A 85 1.64 0.10 6.41
N TYR A 86 1.02 1.16 6.90
CA TYR A 86 1.61 2.03 7.93
C TYR A 86 1.28 1.59 9.36
N THR A 87 0.21 0.84 9.60
CA THR A 87 -0.28 0.54 10.96
C THR A 87 -0.51 -0.95 11.23
N SER A 88 -0.38 -1.81 10.22
CA SER A 88 -0.79 -3.22 10.25
C SER A 88 -2.27 -3.45 10.59
N LYS A 89 -3.12 -2.41 10.50
CA LYS A 89 -4.57 -2.49 10.77
C LYS A 89 -5.34 -2.28 9.47
N LEU A 90 -6.29 -3.18 9.21
CA LEU A 90 -7.20 -3.11 8.07
C LEU A 90 -8.63 -3.15 8.58
N LEU A 91 -9.44 -2.15 8.23
CA LEU A 91 -10.84 -2.06 8.66
C LEU A 91 -11.74 -2.47 7.49
N VAL A 92 -12.22 -3.72 7.54
CA VAL A 92 -13.07 -4.31 6.50
C VAL A 92 -14.47 -4.60 7.05
N ASN A 93 -15.48 -4.25 6.27
CA ASN A 93 -16.89 -4.54 6.50
C ASN A 93 -17.61 -4.82 5.17
N ALA A 94 -18.89 -5.18 5.24
CA ALA A 94 -19.68 -5.53 4.06
C ALA A 94 -19.79 -4.41 3.01
N CYS A 95 -19.65 -3.14 3.42
CA CYS A 95 -19.75 -2.00 2.53
C CYS A 95 -18.46 -1.71 1.76
N ASN A 96 -17.29 -2.12 2.30
CA ASN A 96 -16.00 -1.70 1.77
C ASN A 96 -15.09 -2.84 1.31
N VAL A 97 -15.52 -4.10 1.50
CA VAL A 97 -14.70 -5.27 1.22
C VAL A 97 -14.27 -5.33 -0.24
N GLN A 98 -15.15 -5.02 -1.19
CA GLN A 98 -14.81 -5.08 -2.62
C GLN A 98 -13.76 -4.02 -3.00
N ASP A 99 -13.90 -2.80 -2.48
CA ASP A 99 -12.94 -1.71 -2.69
C ASP A 99 -11.55 -2.09 -2.20
N VAL A 100 -11.48 -2.67 -1.01
CA VAL A 100 -10.23 -3.14 -0.40
C VAL A 100 -9.60 -4.25 -1.23
N LEU A 101 -10.41 -5.22 -1.70
CA LEU A 101 -9.93 -6.31 -2.54
C LEU A 101 -9.37 -5.81 -3.88
N ASN A 102 -10.06 -4.88 -4.53
CA ASN A 102 -9.61 -4.27 -5.79
C ASN A 102 -8.30 -3.50 -5.58
N ALA A 103 -8.25 -2.65 -4.55
CA ALA A 103 -7.04 -1.88 -4.25
C ALA A 103 -5.83 -2.76 -3.94
N ALA A 104 -6.06 -3.83 -3.19
CA ALA A 104 -5.02 -4.78 -2.86
C ALA A 104 -4.52 -5.53 -4.10
N ALA A 105 -5.39 -5.89 -5.04
CA ALA A 105 -5.01 -6.55 -6.29
C ALA A 105 -4.09 -5.66 -7.14
N VAL A 106 -4.44 -4.38 -7.29
CA VAL A 106 -3.66 -3.38 -8.02
C VAL A 106 -2.27 -3.20 -7.39
N ILE A 107 -2.23 -2.92 -6.09
CA ILE A 107 -0.96 -2.66 -5.37
C ILE A 107 -0.09 -3.92 -5.28
N SER A 108 -0.70 -5.10 -5.28
CA SER A 108 0.02 -6.37 -5.23
C SER A 108 0.53 -6.83 -6.59
N GLY A 109 0.15 -6.16 -7.69
CA GLY A 109 0.60 -6.48 -9.05
C GLY A 109 -0.14 -7.64 -9.73
N LEU A 110 -1.38 -7.96 -9.33
CA LEU A 110 -2.11 -9.11 -9.88
C LEU A 110 -2.66 -8.93 -11.31
N GLU A 111 -2.44 -7.80 -11.98
CA GLU A 111 -2.90 -7.60 -13.37
C GLU A 111 -1.78 -7.36 -14.39
N GLY A 112 -0.50 -7.67 -14.11
CA GLY A 112 0.55 -7.27 -15.06
C GLY A 112 1.90 -7.99 -15.09
N THR A 113 2.18 -9.01 -14.28
CA THR A 113 3.47 -9.75 -14.42
C THR A 113 3.24 -11.18 -14.90
N SER A 114 3.28 -11.34 -16.21
CA SER A 114 3.56 -12.61 -16.87
C SER A 114 4.87 -13.21 -16.33
N GLY A 115 4.77 -14.37 -15.68
CA GLY A 115 5.76 -15.45 -15.83
C GLY A 115 7.11 -15.35 -15.09
N GLY A 116 7.19 -14.74 -13.90
CA GLY A 116 8.40 -14.80 -13.07
C GLY A 116 8.12 -15.27 -11.64
N HIS A 117 8.83 -16.30 -11.17
CA HIS A 117 8.93 -16.66 -9.75
C HIS A 117 9.68 -15.54 -9.00
N LEU A 118 9.03 -14.41 -8.74
CA LEU A 118 9.60 -13.38 -7.87
C LEU A 118 9.21 -13.65 -6.42
N VAL A 119 10.23 -13.77 -5.56
CA VAL A 119 10.08 -13.81 -4.10
C VAL A 119 9.43 -12.50 -3.66
N GLN A 120 8.24 -12.57 -3.07
CA GLN A 120 7.55 -11.39 -2.59
C GLN A 120 8.14 -10.92 -1.25
N PRO A 121 8.17 -9.61 -0.97
CA PRO A 121 8.55 -9.11 0.34
C PRO A 121 7.68 -9.77 1.44
N PRO A 122 8.24 -10.13 2.60
CA PRO A 122 7.46 -10.72 3.70
C PRO A 122 6.23 -9.90 4.09
N ALA A 123 6.34 -8.57 4.03
CA ALA A 123 5.23 -7.65 4.29
C ALA A 123 4.07 -7.81 3.28
N GLN A 124 4.38 -8.10 2.01
CA GLN A 124 3.37 -8.35 0.98
C GLN A 124 2.62 -9.68 1.18
N MET A 125 3.29 -10.68 1.75
CA MET A 125 2.68 -11.98 2.06
C MET A 125 1.60 -11.85 3.14
N LEU A 126 1.75 -10.95 4.11
CA LEU A 126 0.74 -10.68 5.13
C LEU A 126 -0.55 -10.15 4.51
N LEU A 127 -0.45 -9.21 3.57
CA LEU A 127 -1.62 -8.68 2.84
C LEU A 127 -2.31 -9.77 2.03
N LYS A 128 -1.54 -10.58 1.29
CA LYS A 128 -2.09 -11.70 0.54
C LYS A 128 -2.82 -12.69 1.44
N GLY A 129 -2.24 -13.05 2.58
CA GLY A 129 -2.89 -13.92 3.56
C GLY A 129 -4.19 -13.32 4.10
N LEU A 130 -4.20 -12.02 4.38
CA LEU A 130 -5.39 -11.31 4.84
C LEU A 130 -6.48 -11.27 3.76
N ILE A 131 -6.12 -10.98 2.51
CA ILE A 131 -7.04 -11.03 1.35
C ILE A 131 -7.61 -12.43 1.17
N MET A 132 -6.79 -13.49 1.25
CA MET A 132 -7.25 -14.88 1.11
C MET A 132 -8.29 -15.22 2.17
N ARG A 133 -8.06 -14.80 3.43
CA ARG A 133 -9.03 -14.96 4.52
C ARG A 133 -10.32 -14.18 4.26
N ILE A 134 -10.23 -12.94 3.79
CA ILE A 134 -11.39 -12.10 3.44
C ILE A 134 -12.21 -12.74 2.32
N LYS A 135 -11.56 -13.34 1.32
CA LYS A 135 -12.22 -14.05 0.22
C LYS A 135 -12.80 -15.41 0.62
N GLY A 136 -12.63 -15.85 1.87
CA GLY A 136 -13.06 -17.19 2.31
C GLY A 136 -12.26 -18.33 1.67
N LEU A 137 -11.05 -18.07 1.19
CA LEU A 137 -10.17 -19.03 0.49
C LEU A 137 -9.11 -19.63 1.44
N ALA A 138 -9.42 -19.79 2.72
CA ALA A 138 -8.52 -20.36 3.72
C ALA A 138 -8.92 -21.79 4.09
#